data_AF-A0A968F048-F1
#
_entry.id   AF-A0A968F048-F1
#
_cell.length_a   1.000
_cell.length_b   1.000
_cell.length_c   1.000
_cell.angle_alpha   90.00
_cell.angle_beta   90.00
_cell.angle_gamma   90.00
#
_symmetry.space_group_name_H-M   'P 1'
#
loop_
_entity.id
_entity.type
_entity.pdbx_description
1 polymer ?
#
loop_
_entity_poly.entity_id
_entity_poly.type
_entity_poly.pdbx_seq_one_letter_code
_entity_poly.pdbx_strand_id
1 'polypeptide(L)'
;MKQERIARATAILVVAALIAVLVWGLASRSNHLVLTGNMPENGGWQPGIIEVEAGESLKLRLTSADVVHGFAVGQMDGTETEVHPGKFTEFTITIHEPGTYTYYCTRWCGPNHWRMRGTIEVEGELPVQENQEKIPLYLQLGIDIDAPHEADVLPPSKPSAHLGKSFLRELPEAYFEPENFFTLSPAEFFLRLRAEENLTGVSDQEIWHLIAALYEGNATKEELISGQQLYNENCAACHGMAGGGDGIFANANDQLETPTDFRDPKQMLGANSALLQGKIIRGGMGTGMPYWGTIFTEDQTWSLVKLLWSFQFDYYSDK
;
A
#
# COMPACT_ATOMS: atom_id res chain seq x y z
N MET A 1 -35.51 -16.56 -65.95
CA MET A 1 -35.13 -15.18 -65.52
C MET A 1 -35.42 -14.89 -64.04
N LYS A 2 -36.66 -15.00 -63.53
CA LYS A 2 -36.97 -14.66 -62.11
C LYS A 2 -36.33 -15.62 -61.10
N GLN A 3 -36.39 -16.93 -61.35
CA GLN A 3 -35.80 -17.95 -60.46
C GLN A 3 -34.26 -17.87 -60.39
N GLU A 4 -33.61 -17.52 -61.50
CA GLU A 4 -32.15 -17.36 -61.55
C GLU A 4 -31.68 -16.11 -60.78
N ARG A 5 -32.45 -15.01 -60.83
CA ARG A 5 -32.18 -13.81 -60.02
C ARG A 5 -32.36 -14.08 -58.53
N ILE A 6 -33.35 -14.87 -58.15
CA ILE A 6 -33.56 -15.29 -56.76
C ILE A 6 -32.40 -16.17 -56.29
N ALA A 7 -31.99 -17.18 -57.07
CA ALA A 7 -30.87 -18.05 -56.71
C ALA A 7 -29.54 -17.29 -56.53
N ARG A 8 -29.25 -16.32 -57.41
CA ARG A 8 -28.07 -15.45 -57.28
C ARG A 8 -28.14 -14.54 -56.04
N ALA A 9 -29.30 -13.97 -55.74
CA ALA A 9 -29.49 -13.15 -54.55
C ALA A 9 -29.30 -13.96 -53.26
N THR A 10 -29.86 -15.18 -53.20
CA THR A 10 -29.69 -16.09 -52.06
C THR A 10 -28.22 -16.50 -51.90
N ALA A 11 -27.52 -16.83 -52.98
CA ALA A 11 -26.10 -17.17 -52.92
C ALA A 11 -25.23 -16.01 -52.40
N ILE A 12 -25.50 -14.78 -52.85
CA ILE A 12 -24.79 -13.58 -52.37
C ILE A 12 -25.05 -13.35 -50.87
N LEU A 13 -26.30 -13.49 -50.41
CA LEU A 13 -26.65 -13.34 -49.00
C LEU A 13 -25.98 -14.39 -48.12
N VAL A 14 -25.92 -15.64 -48.57
CA VAL A 14 -25.24 -16.73 -47.83
C VAL A 14 -23.75 -16.47 -47.75
N VAL A 15 -23.12 -16.05 -48.85
CA VAL A 15 -21.69 -15.71 -48.86
C VAL A 15 -21.40 -14.50 -47.97
N ALA A 16 -22.22 -13.46 -48.04
CA ALA A 16 -22.10 -12.28 -47.17
C ALA A 16 -22.28 -12.65 -45.69
N ALA A 17 -23.22 -13.53 -45.36
CA ALA A 17 -23.42 -14.02 -44.00
C ALA A 17 -22.23 -14.86 -43.51
N LEU A 18 -21.68 -15.73 -44.36
CA LEU A 18 -20.49 -16.53 -44.02
C LEU A 18 -19.26 -15.64 -43.82
N ILE A 19 -19.08 -14.61 -44.65
CA ILE A 19 -18.01 -13.61 -44.47
C ILE A 19 -18.23 -12.83 -43.18
N ALA A 20 -19.47 -12.41 -42.88
CA ALA A 20 -19.78 -11.70 -41.64
C ALA A 20 -19.52 -12.57 -40.40
N VAL A 21 -19.87 -13.86 -40.44
CA VAL A 21 -19.57 -14.83 -39.37
C VAL A 21 -18.07 -15.06 -39.23
N LEU A 22 -17.33 -15.13 -40.34
CA LEU A 22 -15.87 -15.29 -40.33
C LEU A 22 -15.16 -14.04 -39.79
N VAL A 23 -15.58 -12.85 -40.23
CA VAL A 23 -15.07 -11.56 -39.75
C VAL A 23 -15.42 -11.36 -38.28
N TRP A 24 -16.65 -11.72 -37.86
CA TRP A 24 -17.04 -11.69 -36.46
C TRP A 24 -16.26 -12.69 -35.62
N GLY A 25 -16.03 -13.92 -36.10
CA GLY A 25 -15.20 -14.91 -35.40
C GLY A 25 -13.71 -14.56 -35.34
N LEU A 26 -13.20 -13.81 -36.33
CA LEU A 26 -11.84 -13.25 -36.31
C LEU A 26 -11.75 -12.04 -35.37
N ALA A 27 -12.77 -11.19 -35.34
CA ALA A 27 -12.86 -10.04 -34.43
C ALA A 27 -13.19 -10.45 -32.98
N SER A 28 -13.88 -11.58 -32.78
CA SER A 28 -14.22 -12.12 -31.46
C SER A 28 -13.15 -13.06 -30.87
N ARG A 29 -12.01 -13.25 -31.55
CA ARG A 29 -10.81 -13.73 -30.86
C ARG A 29 -10.41 -12.62 -29.90
N SER A 30 -10.88 -12.73 -28.65
CA SER A 30 -10.36 -11.94 -27.54
C SER A 30 -8.83 -12.09 -27.56
N ASN A 31 -8.13 -11.03 -27.96
CA ASN A 31 -6.68 -10.99 -27.89
C ASN A 31 -6.32 -10.93 -26.42
N HIS A 32 -6.15 -12.10 -25.79
CA HIS A 32 -5.57 -12.14 -24.45
C HIS A 32 -4.16 -11.59 -24.56
N LEU A 33 -3.88 -10.50 -23.84
CA LEU A 33 -2.54 -9.98 -23.72
C LEU A 33 -1.72 -10.96 -22.87
N VAL A 34 -0.59 -11.43 -23.40
CA VAL A 34 0.31 -12.29 -22.63
C VAL A 34 1.20 -11.42 -21.76
N LEU A 35 1.14 -11.62 -20.44
CA LEU A 35 2.02 -10.96 -19.48
C LEU A 35 2.99 -12.00 -18.92
N THR A 36 4.29 -11.79 -19.14
CA THR A 36 5.35 -12.71 -18.72
C THR A 36 6.11 -12.12 -17.54
N GLY A 37 6.17 -12.83 -16.43
CA GLY A 37 7.00 -12.51 -15.28
C GLY A 37 8.42 -13.04 -15.44
N ASN A 38 9.39 -12.16 -15.25
CA ASN A 38 10.80 -12.49 -15.05
C ASN A 38 11.25 -11.85 -13.74
N MET A 39 12.30 -12.39 -13.11
CA MET A 39 12.99 -11.71 -12.03
C MET A 39 13.41 -10.29 -12.47
N PRO A 40 13.42 -9.30 -11.57
CA PRO A 40 13.64 -7.89 -11.93
C PRO A 40 14.93 -7.61 -12.70
N GLU A 41 16.03 -8.27 -12.35
CA GLU A 41 17.32 -8.20 -13.05
C GLU A 41 17.27 -8.69 -14.51
N ASN A 42 16.25 -9.48 -14.86
CA ASN A 42 16.02 -10.02 -16.20
C ASN A 42 14.93 -9.26 -16.98
N GLY A 43 14.54 -8.06 -16.50
CA GLY A 43 13.58 -7.19 -17.19
C GLY A 43 12.16 -7.21 -16.59
N GLY A 44 11.93 -7.93 -15.49
CA GLY A 44 10.66 -7.87 -14.76
C GLY A 44 9.45 -8.34 -15.57
N TRP A 45 8.31 -7.67 -15.35
CA TRP A 45 7.08 -7.93 -16.10
C TRP A 45 7.18 -7.44 -17.55
N GLN A 46 6.70 -8.27 -18.48
CA GLN A 46 6.71 -7.99 -19.92
C GLN A 46 5.33 -8.28 -20.54
N PRO A 47 4.62 -7.27 -21.08
CA PRO A 47 5.03 -5.87 -21.13
C PRO A 47 5.09 -5.23 -19.73
N GLY A 48 5.81 -4.11 -19.60
CA GLY A 48 5.87 -3.31 -18.38
C GLY A 48 4.80 -2.24 -18.28
N ILE A 49 4.14 -1.93 -19.40
CA ILE A 49 3.03 -0.97 -19.54
C ILE A 49 1.93 -1.65 -20.34
N ILE A 50 0.69 -1.51 -19.89
CA ILE A 50 -0.52 -2.03 -20.51
C ILE A 50 -1.47 -0.86 -20.71
N GLU A 51 -1.88 -0.57 -21.94
CA GLU A 51 -2.86 0.47 -22.25
C GLU A 51 -4.25 -0.18 -22.42
N VAL A 52 -5.29 0.43 -21.84
CA VAL A 52 -6.68 -0.05 -21.94
C VAL A 52 -7.67 1.12 -21.83
N GLU A 53 -8.82 1.04 -22.48
CA GLU A 53 -9.88 2.05 -22.30
C GLU A 53 -10.68 1.80 -21.01
N ALA A 54 -11.12 2.88 -20.36
CA ALA A 54 -11.98 2.82 -19.18
C ALA A 54 -13.27 2.04 -19.49
N GLY A 55 -13.55 1.03 -18.67
CA GLY A 55 -14.69 0.12 -18.81
C GLY A 55 -14.46 -1.04 -19.78
N GLU A 56 -13.32 -1.11 -20.47
CA GLU A 56 -12.95 -2.27 -21.27
C GLU A 56 -12.45 -3.42 -20.37
N SER A 57 -12.82 -4.65 -20.75
CA SER A 57 -12.39 -5.86 -20.05
C SER A 57 -10.97 -6.24 -20.48
N LEU A 58 -9.99 -5.95 -19.63
CA LEU A 58 -8.61 -6.37 -19.79
C LEU A 58 -8.47 -7.87 -19.50
N LYS A 59 -8.22 -8.66 -20.54
CA LYS A 59 -8.01 -10.11 -20.45
C LYS A 59 -6.53 -10.45 -20.59
N LEU A 60 -5.92 -10.92 -19.51
CA LEU A 60 -4.53 -11.30 -19.44
C LEU A 60 -4.34 -12.82 -19.45
N ARG A 61 -3.25 -13.27 -20.07
CA ARG A 61 -2.69 -14.61 -19.91
C ARG A 61 -1.33 -14.48 -19.26
N LEU A 62 -1.28 -14.74 -17.96
CA LEU A 62 -0.09 -14.63 -17.13
C LEU A 62 0.77 -15.89 -17.27
N THR A 63 2.08 -15.74 -17.41
CA THR A 63 3.04 -16.86 -17.32
C THR A 63 4.35 -16.38 -16.73
N SER A 64 5.21 -17.33 -16.33
CA SER A 64 6.55 -17.02 -15.84
C SER A 64 7.61 -17.70 -16.71
N ALA A 65 8.72 -17.00 -16.93
CA ALA A 65 9.88 -17.52 -17.65
C ALA A 65 10.94 -18.14 -16.73
N ASP A 66 10.84 -17.96 -15.40
CA ASP A 66 11.86 -18.39 -14.45
C ASP A 66 11.29 -19.03 -13.17
N VAL A 67 10.84 -18.23 -12.20
CA VAL A 67 10.39 -18.68 -10.86
C VAL A 67 8.90 -18.45 -10.67
N VAL A 68 8.33 -18.90 -9.56
CA VAL A 68 6.94 -18.56 -9.22
C VAL A 68 6.88 -17.08 -8.84
N HIS A 69 5.95 -16.36 -9.45
CA HIS A 69 5.64 -14.98 -9.12
C HIS A 69 4.21 -14.90 -8.55
N GLY A 70 3.92 -13.80 -7.86
CA GLY A 70 2.55 -13.36 -7.58
C GLY A 70 2.18 -12.26 -8.54
N PHE A 71 0.91 -11.99 -8.74
CA PHE A 71 0.41 -10.86 -9.52
C PHE A 71 -0.80 -10.28 -8.81
N ALA A 72 -0.80 -8.96 -8.61
CA ALA A 72 -1.97 -8.21 -8.14
C ALA A 72 -1.94 -6.80 -8.75
N VAL A 73 -3.11 -6.15 -8.79
CA VAL A 73 -3.25 -4.74 -9.15
C VAL A 73 -3.44 -3.95 -7.86
N GLY A 74 -2.60 -2.93 -7.68
CA GLY A 74 -2.60 -2.05 -6.52
C GLY A 74 -3.94 -1.35 -6.32
N GLN A 75 -4.31 -1.13 -5.07
CA GLN A 75 -5.58 -0.53 -4.64
C GLN A 75 -6.84 -1.30 -5.11
N MET A 76 -6.69 -2.55 -5.57
CA MET A 76 -7.80 -3.38 -6.04
C MET A 76 -7.81 -4.74 -5.33
N ASP A 77 -8.82 -4.95 -4.50
CA ASP A 77 -9.00 -6.20 -3.74
C ASP A 77 -9.30 -7.40 -4.66
N GLY A 78 -8.88 -8.58 -4.22
CA GLY A 78 -9.17 -9.84 -4.91
C GLY A 78 -8.45 -10.05 -6.24
N THR A 79 -7.45 -9.22 -6.55
CA THR A 79 -6.65 -9.33 -7.78
C THR A 79 -5.44 -10.26 -7.65
N GLU A 80 -5.16 -10.76 -6.44
CA GLU A 80 -4.00 -11.62 -6.19
C GLU A 80 -4.13 -12.99 -6.88
N THR A 81 -3.08 -13.38 -7.60
CA THR A 81 -2.96 -14.71 -8.19
C THR A 81 -1.50 -15.15 -8.32
N GLU A 82 -1.26 -16.46 -8.36
CA GLU A 82 0.08 -17.00 -8.60
C GLU A 82 0.34 -17.24 -10.09
N VAL A 83 1.57 -16.94 -10.51
CA VAL A 83 2.04 -17.06 -11.88
C VAL A 83 3.19 -18.07 -11.91
N HIS A 84 2.92 -19.23 -12.50
CA HIS A 84 3.82 -20.39 -12.48
C HIS A 84 4.58 -20.56 -13.80
N PRO A 85 5.86 -20.98 -13.75
CA PRO A 85 6.62 -21.29 -14.96
C PRO A 85 5.97 -22.39 -15.82
N GLY A 86 5.94 -22.17 -17.14
CA GLY A 86 5.41 -23.14 -18.10
C GLY A 86 3.88 -23.35 -18.05
N LYS A 87 3.15 -22.56 -17.26
CA LYS A 87 1.69 -22.56 -17.19
C LYS A 87 1.15 -21.18 -17.56
N PHE A 88 -0.05 -21.16 -18.12
CA PHE A 88 -0.81 -19.94 -18.31
C PHE A 88 -1.92 -19.86 -17.27
N THR A 89 -1.96 -18.75 -16.54
CA THR A 89 -3.07 -18.37 -15.67
C THR A 89 -3.88 -17.30 -16.40
N GLU A 90 -5.20 -17.50 -16.56
CA GLU A 90 -6.07 -16.46 -17.11
C GLU A 90 -6.48 -15.50 -16.00
N PHE A 91 -6.37 -14.21 -16.29
CA PHE A 91 -6.77 -13.13 -15.38
C PHE A 91 -7.63 -12.13 -16.16
N THR A 92 -8.67 -11.61 -15.55
CA THR A 92 -9.54 -10.62 -16.19
C THR A 92 -9.94 -9.57 -15.19
N ILE A 93 -9.80 -8.31 -15.58
CA ILE A 93 -10.18 -7.15 -14.79
C ILE A 93 -10.88 -6.14 -15.69
N THR A 94 -11.75 -5.32 -15.10
CA THR A 94 -12.36 -4.18 -15.78
C THR A 94 -12.18 -2.98 -14.87
N ILE A 95 -11.54 -1.93 -15.39
CA ILE A 95 -11.24 -0.72 -14.63
C ILE A 95 -12.05 0.41 -15.24
N HIS A 96 -12.93 1.01 -14.44
CA HIS A 96 -13.91 1.99 -14.93
C HIS A 96 -13.42 3.43 -14.82
N GLU A 97 -12.42 3.68 -14.00
CA GLU A 97 -11.90 5.02 -13.74
C GLU A 97 -10.58 5.21 -14.52
N PRO A 98 -10.46 6.28 -15.31
CA PRO A 98 -9.19 6.60 -15.97
C PRO A 98 -8.09 6.89 -14.94
N GLY A 99 -6.87 6.46 -15.24
CA GLY A 99 -5.74 6.62 -14.33
C GLY A 99 -4.63 5.61 -14.55
N THR A 100 -3.60 5.65 -13.70
CA THR A 100 -2.47 4.71 -13.74
C THR A 100 -2.53 3.77 -12.55
N TYR A 101 -2.68 2.48 -12.82
CA TYR A 101 -2.76 1.43 -11.81
C TYR A 101 -1.46 0.62 -11.82
N THR A 102 -0.83 0.43 -10.67
CA THR A 102 0.40 -0.37 -10.58
C THR A 102 0.03 -1.83 -10.40
N TYR A 103 0.46 -2.73 -11.29
CA TYR A 103 0.49 -4.14 -10.98
C TYR A 103 1.87 -4.54 -10.45
N TYR A 104 1.90 -5.47 -9.52
CA TYR A 104 3.12 -5.82 -8.80
C TYR A 104 3.14 -7.30 -8.41
N CYS A 105 4.33 -7.78 -8.04
CA CYS A 105 4.51 -9.14 -7.57
C CYS A 105 4.18 -9.24 -6.08
N THR A 106 3.34 -10.22 -5.69
CA THR A 106 2.97 -10.51 -4.29
C THR A 106 3.69 -11.72 -3.70
N ARG A 107 4.64 -12.31 -4.45
CA ARG A 107 5.45 -13.45 -4.00
C ARG A 107 6.91 -13.12 -4.11
N TRP A 108 7.65 -13.38 -3.04
CA TRP A 108 9.09 -13.16 -3.03
C TRP A 108 9.79 -13.98 -4.13
N CYS A 109 10.19 -13.30 -5.20
CA CYS A 109 10.79 -13.92 -6.39
C CYS A 109 12.30 -13.74 -6.50
N GLY A 110 12.92 -12.94 -5.63
CA GLY A 110 14.35 -12.68 -5.62
C GLY A 110 14.73 -11.43 -4.80
N PRO A 111 16.04 -11.13 -4.64
CA PRO A 111 16.52 -9.98 -3.84
C PRO A 111 15.92 -8.62 -4.24
N ASN A 112 15.63 -8.46 -5.54
CA ASN A 112 15.06 -7.23 -6.09
C ASN A 112 13.52 -7.25 -6.16
N HIS A 113 12.84 -8.19 -5.49
CA HIS A 113 11.40 -8.46 -5.61
C HIS A 113 10.53 -7.20 -5.63
N TRP A 114 10.83 -6.21 -4.78
CA TRP A 114 10.12 -4.94 -4.70
C TRP A 114 10.11 -4.12 -6.01
N ARG A 115 11.04 -4.37 -6.93
CA ARG A 115 11.11 -3.74 -8.27
C ARG A 115 10.20 -4.41 -9.30
N MET A 116 9.57 -5.54 -8.97
CA MET A 116 8.76 -6.31 -9.89
C MET A 116 7.36 -5.69 -10.06
N ARG A 117 7.31 -4.57 -10.79
CA ARG A 117 6.14 -3.73 -10.98
C ARG A 117 5.98 -3.34 -12.45
N GLY A 118 4.75 -3.02 -12.86
CA GLY A 118 4.41 -2.39 -14.13
C GLY A 118 3.11 -1.59 -14.01
N THR A 119 2.66 -0.96 -15.08
CA THR A 119 1.51 -0.06 -15.07
C THR A 119 0.41 -0.47 -16.04
N ILE A 120 -0.83 -0.35 -15.60
CA ILE A 120 -2.00 -0.31 -16.48
C ILE A 120 -2.40 1.16 -16.60
N GLU A 121 -2.30 1.70 -17.81
CA GLU A 121 -2.71 3.05 -18.17
C GLU A 121 -4.13 2.97 -18.73
N VAL A 122 -5.09 3.47 -17.96
CA VAL A 122 -6.51 3.44 -18.30
C VAL A 122 -6.88 4.79 -18.91
N GLU A 123 -7.11 4.80 -20.21
CA GLU A 123 -7.51 6.00 -20.96
C GLU A 123 -9.02 6.24 -20.86
N GLY A 124 -9.43 7.50 -20.76
CA GLY A 124 -10.84 7.88 -20.80
C GLY A 124 -11.10 9.29 -20.28
N GLU A 125 -12.34 9.73 -20.37
CA GLU A 125 -12.76 10.99 -19.76
C GLU A 125 -12.92 10.81 -18.25
N LEU A 126 -12.16 11.58 -17.46
CA LEU A 126 -12.38 11.63 -16.02
C LEU A 126 -13.81 12.13 -15.76
N PRO A 127 -14.60 11.46 -14.89
CA PRO A 127 -15.90 11.97 -14.52
C PRO A 127 -15.76 13.40 -14.01
N VAL A 128 -16.67 14.28 -14.42
CA VAL A 128 -16.66 15.73 -14.09
C VAL A 128 -16.79 16.00 -12.57
N GLN A 129 -17.02 14.97 -11.75
CA GLN A 129 -16.88 15.08 -10.30
C GLN A 129 -15.41 15.13 -9.91
N GLU A 130 -14.90 16.36 -9.90
CA GLU A 130 -13.81 16.87 -9.08
C GLU A 130 -12.72 15.84 -8.77
N ASN A 131 -11.70 15.84 -9.63
CA ASN A 131 -10.38 15.34 -9.30
C ASN A 131 -9.79 16.22 -8.18
N GLN A 132 -10.32 16.09 -6.97
CA GLN A 132 -9.58 16.43 -5.78
C GLN A 132 -8.62 15.26 -5.60
N GLU A 133 -7.46 15.33 -6.27
CA GLU A 133 -6.29 14.63 -5.78
C GLU A 133 -6.21 14.96 -4.30
N LYS A 134 -6.58 14.00 -3.44
CA LYS A 134 -6.48 14.16 -1.99
C LYS A 134 -5.01 14.39 -1.73
N ILE A 135 -4.63 15.65 -1.57
CA ILE A 135 -3.27 16.04 -1.25
C ILE A 135 -2.88 15.24 0.00
N PRO A 136 -1.85 14.38 -0.04
CA PRO A 136 -1.44 13.62 1.13
C PRO A 136 -1.25 14.51 2.35
N LEU A 137 -1.64 14.02 3.53
CA LEU A 137 -1.68 14.84 4.75
C LEU A 137 -0.32 15.48 5.08
N TYR A 138 0.79 14.78 4.86
CA TYR A 138 2.12 15.32 5.08
C TYR A 138 2.42 16.57 4.22
N LEU A 139 1.87 16.67 3.00
CA LEU A 139 2.01 17.84 2.14
C LEU A 139 1.11 18.99 2.61
N GLN A 140 -0.11 18.68 3.07
CA GLN A 140 -1.00 19.70 3.64
C GLN A 140 -0.38 20.35 4.89
N LEU A 141 0.32 19.56 5.69
CA LEU A 141 1.03 20.00 6.89
C LEU A 141 2.41 20.60 6.60
N GLY A 142 2.89 20.57 5.35
CA GLY A 142 4.21 21.09 4.98
C GLY A 142 5.38 20.31 5.59
N ILE A 143 5.20 19.02 5.87
CA ILE A 143 6.22 18.17 6.49
C ILE A 143 7.25 17.75 5.44
N ASP A 144 8.51 18.13 5.65
CA ASP A 144 9.64 17.55 4.93
C ASP A 144 9.91 16.15 5.48
N ILE A 145 9.37 15.12 4.82
CA ILE A 145 9.51 13.74 5.29
C ILE A 145 10.97 13.26 5.28
N ASP A 146 11.90 13.87 4.53
CA ASP A 146 13.29 13.43 4.46
C ASP A 146 14.23 14.15 5.44
N ALA A 147 13.76 15.21 6.10
CA ALA A 147 14.50 15.82 7.21
C ALA A 147 14.53 14.91 8.45
N PRO A 148 15.48 15.09 9.37
CA PRO A 148 15.45 14.45 10.69
C PRO A 148 14.28 14.97 11.53
N HIS A 149 13.54 14.07 12.18
CA HIS A 149 12.43 14.36 13.10
C HIS A 149 12.64 13.61 14.42
N GLU A 150 13.75 13.89 15.10
CA GLU A 150 14.09 13.22 16.35
C GLU A 150 13.24 13.74 17.52
N ALA A 151 12.93 12.85 18.48
CA ALA A 151 12.20 13.20 19.68
C ALA A 151 13.04 14.05 20.65
N ASP A 152 12.50 15.19 21.08
CA ASP A 152 13.13 16.04 22.11
C ASP A 152 13.01 15.46 23.53
N VAL A 153 12.07 14.55 23.74
CA VAL A 153 11.79 13.91 25.03
C VAL A 153 11.50 12.43 24.83
N LEU A 154 12.02 11.61 25.75
CA LEU A 154 11.94 10.16 25.67
C LEU A 154 11.32 9.57 26.95
N PRO A 155 10.59 8.45 26.83
CA PRO A 155 10.10 7.73 28.00
C PRO A 155 11.24 7.05 28.76
N PRO A 156 11.19 7.03 30.12
CA PRO A 156 12.12 6.24 30.92
C PRO A 156 12.09 4.74 30.61
N SER A 157 10.91 4.19 30.29
CA SER A 157 10.72 2.80 29.87
C SER A 157 9.57 2.67 28.86
N LYS A 158 9.52 1.53 28.14
CA LYS A 158 8.50 1.30 27.11
C LYS A 158 7.08 1.54 27.66
N PRO A 159 6.28 2.44 27.09
CA PRO A 159 4.99 2.78 27.67
C PRO A 159 3.90 1.73 27.40
N SER A 160 3.20 1.31 28.45
CA SER A 160 1.99 0.47 28.41
C SER A 160 0.70 1.27 28.26
N ALA A 161 -0.10 0.95 27.24
CA ALA A 161 -1.43 1.50 27.02
C ALA A 161 -2.42 1.07 28.11
N HIS A 162 -2.29 -0.16 28.62
CA HIS A 162 -3.15 -0.66 29.71
C HIS A 162 -3.01 0.18 30.98
N LEU A 163 -1.77 0.50 31.38
CA LEU A 163 -1.50 1.37 32.53
C LEU A 163 -1.99 2.80 32.29
N GLY A 164 -2.00 3.28 31.04
CA GLY A 164 -2.47 4.61 30.70
C GLY A 164 -3.98 4.80 30.80
N LYS A 165 -4.75 3.73 30.60
CA LYS A 165 -6.23 3.78 30.60
C LYS A 165 -6.82 4.30 31.91
N SER A 166 -6.12 4.16 33.04
CA SER A 166 -6.60 4.71 34.32
C SER A 166 -6.60 6.24 34.36
N PHE A 167 -5.74 6.89 33.56
CA PHE A 167 -5.57 8.35 33.57
C PHE A 167 -6.41 9.06 32.50
N LEU A 168 -7.01 8.35 31.54
CA LEU A 168 -7.80 8.96 30.45
C LEU A 168 -8.95 9.84 30.97
N ARG A 169 -9.53 9.52 32.13
CA ARG A 169 -10.65 10.29 32.71
C ARG A 169 -10.25 11.68 33.19
N GLU A 170 -8.95 11.95 33.32
CA GLU A 170 -8.41 13.22 33.80
C GLU A 170 -8.17 14.22 32.65
N LEU A 171 -8.29 13.75 31.39
CA LEU A 171 -8.01 14.55 30.20
C LEU A 171 -9.23 15.34 29.68
N PRO A 172 -9.02 16.57 29.20
CA PRO A 172 -9.99 17.29 28.38
C PRO A 172 -10.36 16.53 27.10
N GLU A 173 -11.60 16.72 26.61
CA GLU A 173 -12.12 16.10 25.38
C GLU A 173 -11.24 16.37 24.15
N ALA A 174 -10.59 17.54 24.11
CA ALA A 174 -9.69 17.94 23.02
C ALA A 174 -8.54 16.96 22.75
N TYR A 175 -8.11 16.15 23.73
CA TYR A 175 -7.06 15.14 23.53
C TYR A 175 -7.54 13.87 22.83
N PHE A 176 -8.86 13.66 22.76
CA PHE A 176 -9.49 12.52 22.11
C PHE A 176 -9.87 12.77 20.66
N GLU A 177 -9.67 14.00 20.16
CA GLU A 177 -9.89 14.34 18.76
C GLU A 177 -8.97 13.49 17.86
N PRO A 178 -9.52 12.74 16.88
CA PRO A 178 -8.73 11.87 16.02
C PRO A 178 -7.60 12.59 15.28
N GLU A 179 -7.79 13.87 14.96
CA GLU A 179 -6.78 14.71 14.30
C GLU A 179 -5.44 14.73 15.03
N ASN A 180 -5.45 14.65 16.37
CA ASN A 180 -4.22 14.67 17.15
C ASN A 180 -3.34 13.45 16.87
N PHE A 181 -3.93 12.26 16.65
CA PHE A 181 -3.17 11.06 16.29
C PHE A 181 -2.44 11.24 14.97
N PHE A 182 -3.05 11.96 14.03
CA PHE A 182 -2.49 12.17 12.70
C PHE A 182 -1.40 13.25 12.68
N THR A 183 -1.58 14.32 13.46
CA THR A 183 -0.82 15.57 13.31
C THR A 183 0.28 15.76 14.36
N LEU A 184 0.16 15.16 15.55
CA LEU A 184 1.11 15.33 16.65
C LEU A 184 2.01 14.12 16.81
N SER A 185 3.29 14.34 17.06
CA SER A 185 4.19 13.29 17.51
C SER A 185 3.92 12.91 18.97
N PRO A 186 4.28 11.69 19.42
CA PRO A 186 4.23 11.34 20.84
C PRO A 186 5.02 12.29 21.74
N ALA A 187 6.18 12.80 21.30
CA ALA A 187 6.96 13.78 22.05
C ALA A 187 6.23 15.12 22.21
N GLU A 188 5.54 15.60 21.16
CA GLU A 188 4.69 16.79 21.25
C GLU A 188 3.49 16.59 22.18
N PHE A 189 2.86 15.42 22.12
CA PHE A 189 1.80 15.03 23.07
C PHE A 189 2.31 15.08 24.51
N PHE A 190 3.51 14.57 24.78
CA PHE A 190 4.10 14.62 26.12
C PHE A 190 4.26 16.05 26.61
N LEU A 191 4.83 16.94 25.79
CA LEU A 191 5.02 18.34 26.17
C LEU A 191 3.69 19.05 26.45
N ARG A 192 2.64 18.77 25.67
CA ARG A 192 1.29 19.30 25.91
C ARG A 192 0.68 18.78 27.21
N LEU A 193 0.70 17.45 27.41
CA LEU A 193 0.17 16.82 28.61
C LEU A 193 0.93 17.24 29.88
N ARG A 194 2.25 17.43 29.80
CA ARG A 194 3.03 17.95 30.94
C ARG A 194 2.62 19.35 31.36
N ALA A 195 2.07 20.15 30.45
CA ALA A 195 1.63 21.52 30.72
C ALA A 195 0.20 21.58 31.30
N GLU A 196 -0.53 20.45 31.35
CA GLU A 196 -1.87 20.39 31.92
C GLU A 196 -1.83 20.47 33.46
N GLU A 197 -2.61 21.41 34.03
CA GLU A 197 -2.66 21.63 35.48
C GLU A 197 -3.15 20.37 36.23
N ASN A 198 -4.08 19.63 35.63
CA ASN A 198 -4.64 18.40 36.18
C ASN A 198 -3.61 17.24 36.27
N LEU A 199 -2.50 17.32 35.54
CA LEU A 199 -1.47 16.27 35.49
C LEU A 199 -0.19 16.64 36.25
N THR A 200 -0.20 17.74 37.02
CA THR A 200 0.96 18.21 37.79
C THR A 200 1.51 17.17 38.78
N GLY A 201 0.66 16.31 39.34
CA GLY A 201 1.04 15.23 40.24
C GLY A 201 1.39 13.89 39.56
N VAL A 202 1.17 13.78 38.25
CA VAL A 202 1.41 12.56 37.47
C VAL A 202 2.88 12.52 37.05
N SER A 203 3.54 11.37 37.16
CA SER A 203 4.92 11.19 36.74
C SER A 203 5.06 11.18 35.22
N ASP A 204 6.28 11.44 34.72
CA ASP A 204 6.55 11.42 33.28
C ASP A 204 6.24 10.05 32.66
N GLN A 205 6.55 8.96 33.35
CA GLN A 205 6.25 7.61 32.88
C GLN A 205 4.73 7.35 32.79
N GLU A 206 3.94 7.86 33.73
CA GLU A 206 2.48 7.76 33.70
C GLU A 206 1.87 8.57 32.55
N ILE A 207 2.44 9.73 32.21
CA ILE A 207 2.02 10.49 31.03
C ILE A 207 2.39 9.75 29.73
N TRP A 208 3.53 9.09 29.69
CA TRP A 208 3.85 8.22 28.56
C TRP A 208 2.90 7.02 28.46
N HIS A 209 2.48 6.44 29.58
CA HIS A 209 1.43 5.42 29.59
C HIS A 209 0.12 5.97 29.01
N LEU A 210 -0.28 7.18 29.40
CA LEU A 210 -1.46 7.87 28.88
C LEU A 210 -1.38 8.08 27.36
N ILE A 211 -0.23 8.49 26.82
CA ILE A 211 0.00 8.62 25.39
C ILE A 211 -0.17 7.27 24.68
N ALA A 212 0.40 6.19 25.23
CA ALA A 212 0.20 4.85 24.69
C ALA A 212 -1.29 4.45 24.64
N ALA A 213 -2.08 4.84 25.65
CA ALA A 213 -3.52 4.59 25.66
C ALA A 213 -4.28 5.39 24.60
N LEU A 214 -3.90 6.65 24.35
CA LEU A 214 -4.47 7.47 23.29
C LEU A 214 -4.17 6.90 21.90
N TYR A 215 -2.94 6.42 21.69
CA TYR A 215 -2.53 5.79 20.43
C TYR A 215 -3.20 4.44 20.20
N GLU A 216 -3.29 3.59 21.23
CA GLU A 216 -4.04 2.33 21.17
C GLU A 216 -5.53 2.57 20.89
N GLY A 217 -6.14 3.62 21.47
CA GLY A 217 -7.53 4.00 21.23
C GLY A 217 -7.84 4.40 19.78
N ASN A 218 -6.82 4.76 18.99
CA ASN A 218 -6.95 5.07 17.56
C ASN A 218 -6.80 3.83 16.65
N ALA A 219 -6.54 2.65 17.22
CA ALA A 219 -6.35 1.42 16.46
C ALA A 219 -7.36 0.34 16.84
N THR A 220 -8.14 -0.13 15.87
CA THR A 220 -8.96 -1.34 16.04
C THR A 220 -8.11 -2.60 15.94
N LYS A 221 -8.61 -3.70 16.50
CA LYS A 221 -7.93 -5.00 16.40
C LYS A 221 -7.81 -5.46 14.94
N GLU A 222 -8.85 -5.20 14.14
CA GLU A 222 -8.92 -5.53 12.73
C GLU A 222 -7.84 -4.78 11.93
N GLU A 223 -7.66 -3.48 12.19
CA GLU A 223 -6.60 -2.67 11.57
C GLU A 223 -5.20 -3.14 11.98
N LEU A 224 -4.99 -3.52 13.24
CA LEU A 224 -3.70 -4.06 13.68
C LEU A 224 -3.38 -5.41 13.02
N ILE A 225 -4.39 -6.27 12.85
CA ILE A 225 -4.22 -7.55 12.13
C ILE A 225 -3.92 -7.29 10.65
N SER A 226 -4.67 -6.38 10.02
CA SER A 226 -4.45 -6.00 8.62
C SER A 226 -3.05 -5.40 8.43
N GLY A 227 -2.67 -4.44 9.26
CA GLY A 227 -1.34 -3.84 9.28
C GLY A 227 -0.25 -4.89 9.46
N GLN A 228 -0.40 -5.82 10.40
CA GLN A 228 0.58 -6.88 10.64
C GLN A 228 0.76 -7.80 9.43
N GLN A 229 -0.33 -8.15 8.74
CA GLN A 229 -0.27 -8.95 7.52
C GLN A 229 0.49 -8.19 6.42
N LEU A 230 0.07 -6.95 6.13
CA LEU A 230 0.73 -6.11 5.13
C LEU A 230 2.22 -5.91 5.44
N TYR A 231 2.56 -5.69 6.71
CA TYR A 231 3.94 -5.50 7.16
C TYR A 231 4.78 -6.76 6.93
N ASN A 232 4.26 -7.93 7.28
CA ASN A 232 4.98 -9.19 7.11
C ASN A 232 5.23 -9.51 5.64
N GLU A 233 4.25 -9.21 4.78
CA GLU A 233 4.32 -9.47 3.34
C GLU A 233 5.25 -8.48 2.62
N ASN A 234 5.29 -7.22 3.04
CA ASN A 234 5.87 -6.14 2.24
C ASN A 234 7.02 -5.37 2.89
N CYS A 235 7.13 -5.38 4.23
CA CYS A 235 8.04 -4.50 4.97
C CYS A 235 9.13 -5.28 5.74
N ALA A 236 8.78 -6.41 6.33
CA ALA A 236 9.62 -7.16 7.26
C ALA A 236 10.92 -7.70 6.64
N ALA A 237 10.95 -7.89 5.32
CA ALA A 237 12.15 -8.33 4.60
C ALA A 237 13.34 -7.36 4.78
N CYS A 238 13.05 -6.05 4.91
CA CYS A 238 14.04 -5.00 5.15
C CYS A 238 14.00 -4.52 6.60
N HIS A 239 12.82 -4.25 7.15
CA HIS A 239 12.68 -3.68 8.50
C HIS A 239 12.71 -4.72 9.63
N GLY A 240 12.78 -6.01 9.32
CA GLY A 240 12.75 -7.09 10.30
C GLY A 240 11.35 -7.37 10.85
N MET A 241 11.07 -8.62 11.23
CA MET A 241 9.75 -9.03 11.77
C MET A 241 9.42 -8.30 13.08
N ALA A 242 10.44 -7.94 13.87
CA ALA A 242 10.30 -7.21 15.12
C ALA A 242 10.48 -5.69 14.96
N GLY A 243 10.53 -5.17 13.73
CA GLY A 243 10.70 -3.74 13.45
C GLY A 243 12.11 -3.20 13.66
N GLY A 244 13.12 -4.08 13.75
CA GLY A 244 14.47 -3.70 14.15
C GLY A 244 15.36 -3.05 13.11
N GLY A 245 14.89 -2.85 11.88
CA GLY A 245 15.75 -2.44 10.77
C GLY A 245 16.79 -3.52 10.39
N ASP A 246 16.58 -4.76 10.84
CA ASP A 246 17.53 -5.89 10.79
C ASP A 246 17.00 -7.04 9.91
N GLY A 247 16.11 -6.73 8.97
CA GLY A 247 15.63 -7.69 8.00
C GLY A 247 16.77 -8.29 7.16
N ILE A 248 16.52 -9.46 6.58
CA ILE A 248 17.52 -10.18 5.76
C ILE A 248 18.04 -9.35 4.58
N PHE A 249 17.28 -8.34 4.13
CA PHE A 249 17.67 -7.39 3.08
C PHE A 249 17.93 -5.96 3.58
N ALA A 250 18.04 -5.75 4.89
CA ALA A 250 18.34 -4.43 5.47
C ALA A 250 19.62 -3.81 4.89
N ASN A 251 20.63 -4.65 4.61
CA ASN A 251 21.93 -4.26 4.06
C ASN A 251 22.14 -4.82 2.64
N ALA A 252 21.09 -4.93 1.84
CA ALA A 252 21.22 -5.45 0.47
C ALA A 252 22.13 -4.59 -0.43
N ASN A 253 22.41 -3.35 -0.03
CA ASN A 253 23.37 -2.45 -0.66
C ASN A 253 24.05 -1.56 0.39
N ASP A 254 25.36 -1.73 0.59
CA ASP A 254 26.17 -0.98 1.57
C ASP A 254 26.23 0.55 1.32
N GLN A 255 25.72 1.03 0.19
CA GLN A 255 25.68 2.46 -0.16
C GLN A 255 24.35 3.14 0.20
N LEU A 256 23.33 2.39 0.62
CA LEU A 256 22.03 2.93 0.99
C LEU A 256 21.92 3.05 2.51
N GLU A 257 21.13 4.02 2.96
CA GLU A 257 20.76 4.12 4.36
C GLU A 257 20.04 2.85 4.82
N THR A 258 20.39 2.38 6.00
CA THR A 258 19.75 1.22 6.62
C THR A 258 18.28 1.53 6.93
N PRO A 259 17.37 0.56 6.78
CA PRO A 259 15.98 0.75 7.19
C PRO A 259 15.87 1.20 8.65
N THR A 260 14.95 2.13 8.92
CA THR A 260 14.67 2.63 10.27
C THR A 260 14.40 1.48 11.25
N ASP A 261 15.04 1.53 12.42
CA ASP A 261 14.69 0.69 13.58
C ASP A 261 13.46 1.33 14.26
N PHE A 262 12.28 0.75 14.00
CA PHE A 262 11.01 1.20 14.58
C PHE A 262 10.93 0.97 16.09
N ARG A 263 11.94 0.38 16.72
CA ARG A 263 12.07 0.26 18.18
C ARG A 263 12.88 1.40 18.78
N ASP A 264 13.61 2.19 17.99
CA ASP A 264 14.35 3.36 18.49
C ASP A 264 13.38 4.51 18.81
N PRO A 265 13.15 4.83 20.10
CA PRO A 265 12.21 5.87 20.49
C PRO A 265 12.67 7.26 20.03
N LYS A 266 13.98 7.47 19.84
CA LYS A 266 14.50 8.77 19.40
C LYS A 266 14.05 9.10 17.98
N GLN A 267 13.97 8.11 17.10
CA GLN A 267 13.50 8.31 15.73
C GLN A 267 11.97 8.28 15.64
N MET A 268 11.33 7.36 16.36
CA MET A 268 9.88 7.15 16.23
C MET A 268 9.05 8.18 16.97
N LEU A 269 9.42 8.58 18.19
CA LEU A 269 8.57 9.44 19.02
C LEU A 269 8.60 10.92 18.62
N GLY A 270 9.53 11.33 17.75
CA GLY A 270 9.57 12.66 17.16
C GLY A 270 8.79 12.74 15.84
N ALA A 271 8.50 11.60 15.21
CA ALA A 271 7.63 11.54 14.04
C ALA A 271 6.15 11.65 14.43
N ASN A 272 5.36 12.33 13.60
CA ASN A 272 3.90 12.22 13.66
C ASN A 272 3.39 11.17 12.66
N SER A 273 2.14 10.73 12.82
CA SER A 273 1.57 9.68 11.95
C SER A 273 1.47 10.11 10.48
N ALA A 274 1.25 11.39 10.20
CA ALA A 274 1.26 11.94 8.83
C ALA A 274 2.63 11.77 8.15
N LEU A 275 3.73 12.00 8.86
CA LEU A 275 5.08 11.76 8.38
C LEU A 275 5.28 10.29 8.02
N LEU A 276 4.93 9.37 8.93
CA LEU A 276 5.07 7.93 8.71
C LEU A 276 4.25 7.48 7.49
N GLN A 277 3.02 7.97 7.37
CA GLN A 277 2.17 7.72 6.20
C GLN A 277 2.84 8.24 4.92
N GLY A 278 3.37 9.46 4.94
CA GLY A 278 4.08 10.06 3.80
C GLY A 278 5.30 9.26 3.36
N LYS A 279 6.09 8.74 4.31
CA LYS A 279 7.21 7.83 4.04
C LYS A 279 6.76 6.54 3.34
N ILE A 280 5.63 5.95 3.75
CA ILE A 280 5.09 4.74 3.10
C ILE A 280 4.61 5.06 1.68
N ILE A 281 3.84 6.14 1.52
CA ILE A 281 3.27 6.54 0.22
C ILE A 281 4.38 6.83 -0.79
N ARG A 282 5.36 7.65 -0.42
CA ARG A 282 6.37 8.19 -1.34
C ARG A 282 7.68 7.39 -1.37
N GLY A 283 7.99 6.60 -0.34
CA GLY A 283 9.33 6.05 -0.11
C GLY A 283 10.31 7.11 0.41
N GLY A 284 11.49 6.69 0.87
CA GLY A 284 12.56 7.59 1.37
C GLY A 284 13.55 8.00 0.28
N MET A 285 13.89 9.29 0.18
CA MET A 285 14.92 9.74 -0.76
C MET A 285 16.29 9.38 -0.20
N GLY A 286 17.19 8.94 -1.07
CA GLY A 286 18.52 8.46 -0.64
C GLY A 286 18.50 7.08 0.02
N THR A 287 17.32 6.49 0.22
CA THR A 287 17.15 5.12 0.74
C THR A 287 16.76 4.16 -0.37
N GLY A 288 16.83 2.86 -0.08
CA GLY A 288 16.29 1.80 -0.95
C GLY A 288 14.78 1.56 -0.78
N MET A 289 14.08 2.40 0.00
CA MET A 289 12.67 2.18 0.33
C MET A 289 11.78 2.51 -0.86
N PRO A 290 11.04 1.54 -1.42
CA PRO A 290 10.14 1.80 -2.54
C PRO A 290 8.92 2.62 -2.11
N TYR A 291 8.28 3.26 -3.10
CA TYR A 291 6.99 3.92 -2.91
C TYR A 291 5.86 2.89 -2.83
N TRP A 292 4.83 3.13 -2.01
CA TRP A 292 3.68 2.22 -1.88
C TRP A 292 2.32 2.88 -2.15
N GLY A 293 2.32 4.19 -2.45
CA GLY A 293 1.09 4.96 -2.65
C GLY A 293 0.19 4.48 -3.79
N THR A 294 0.73 3.75 -4.77
CA THR A 294 -0.05 3.16 -5.88
C THR A 294 -0.40 1.69 -5.66
N ILE A 295 0.05 1.10 -4.55
CA ILE A 295 -0.16 -0.31 -4.19
C ILE A 295 -1.20 -0.42 -3.08
N PHE A 296 -1.01 0.34 -1.99
CA PHE A 296 -1.92 0.30 -0.85
C PHE A 296 -2.99 1.38 -0.95
N THR A 297 -4.18 1.05 -0.43
CA THR A 297 -5.23 2.04 -0.18
C THR A 297 -4.84 2.94 1.01
N GLU A 298 -5.58 4.05 1.17
CA GLU A 298 -5.40 4.95 2.32
C GLU A 298 -5.57 4.20 3.65
N ASP A 299 -6.62 3.38 3.78
CA ASP A 299 -6.91 2.60 5.00
C ASP A 299 -5.84 1.53 5.29
N GLN A 300 -5.31 0.87 4.26
CA GLN A 300 -4.19 -0.08 4.40
C GLN A 300 -2.93 0.64 4.89
N THR A 301 -2.65 1.83 4.35
CA THR A 301 -1.51 2.65 4.77
C THR A 301 -1.67 3.10 6.22
N TRP A 302 -2.87 3.52 6.65
CA TRP A 302 -3.13 3.86 8.04
C TRP A 302 -3.05 2.66 8.98
N SER A 303 -3.48 1.47 8.53
CA SER A 303 -3.32 0.22 9.29
C SER A 303 -1.84 -0.11 9.53
N LEU A 304 -0.97 0.12 8.53
CA LEU A 304 0.48 0.02 8.69
C LEU A 304 1.00 1.03 9.72
N VAL A 305 0.62 2.31 9.64
CA VAL A 305 1.06 3.33 10.61
C VAL A 305 0.63 2.97 12.04
N LYS A 306 -0.62 2.53 12.22
CA LYS A 306 -1.14 2.06 13.52
C LYS A 306 -0.35 0.87 14.07
N LEU A 307 0.06 -0.06 13.20
CA LEU A 307 0.98 -1.14 13.58
C LEU A 307 2.35 -0.60 13.98
N LEU A 308 2.93 0.36 13.25
CA LEU A 308 4.27 0.88 13.57
C LEU A 308 4.35 1.42 15.00
N TRP A 309 3.28 2.06 15.48
CA TRP A 309 3.20 2.54 16.86
C TRP A 309 3.21 1.42 17.92
N SER A 310 2.80 0.20 17.58
CA SER A 310 2.89 -0.95 18.49
C SER A 310 4.33 -1.41 18.79
N PHE A 311 5.32 -1.00 17.97
CA PHE A 311 6.73 -1.22 18.31
C PHE A 311 7.18 -0.30 19.45
N GLN A 312 6.57 0.89 19.60
CA GLN A 312 6.87 1.87 20.65
C GLN A 312 6.01 1.67 21.91
N PHE A 313 4.78 1.23 21.75
CA PHE A 313 3.81 1.11 22.84
C PHE A 313 3.35 -0.33 23.07
N ASP A 314 3.26 -0.73 24.33
CA ASP A 314 2.65 -2.02 24.68
C ASP A 314 1.13 -1.86 24.72
N TYR A 315 0.48 -2.23 23.61
CA TYR A 315 -0.98 -2.23 23.50
C TYR A 315 -1.65 -3.31 24.35
N TYR A 316 -0.95 -4.42 24.58
CA TYR A 316 -1.44 -5.54 25.39
C TYR A 316 -0.52 -5.75 26.59
N SER A 317 -1.03 -5.52 27.80
CA SER A 317 -0.49 -6.17 29.01
C SER A 317 -1.56 -7.12 29.54
N ASP A 318 -1.35 -8.40 29.27
CA ASP A 318 -1.53 -9.55 30.17
C ASP A 318 -1.40 -10.84 29.34
N LYS A 319 -0.15 -11.28 29.18
CA LYS A 319 0.20 -12.70 29.04
C LYS A 319 1.31 -13.01 30.03
#